data_AF-A0A2S8GRL3-F1
#
_entry.id   AF-A0A2S8GRL3-F1
#
_cell.length_a   1.000
_cell.length_b   1.000
_cell.length_c   1.000
_cell.angle_alpha   90.00
_cell.angle_beta   90.00
_cell.angle_gamma   90.00
#
_symmetry.space_group_name_H-M   'P 1'
#
loop_
_entity.id
_entity.type
_entity.pdbx_description
1 polymer ?
#
loop_
_entity_poly.entity_id
_entity_poly.type
_entity_poly.pdbx_seq_one_letter_code
_entity_poly.pdbx_strand_id
1 'polypeptide(L)'
;MNETPANPFASPEIEEIAAYSGPAYQTKSLGRWIGLSTLSGILLFAAYFVVAMAICILTVVLLTSPMSLTDVNFLAALGIYCAIAGVYGVIIGFIVGVTFGTITYRAPAGRGTTTLRWFGLPFAVLITLILPVGYLIFVLWTFPDSAMLFFWIWSAVMGLFSLIAAMHLMLNIRRFLINPLVEAADEVGVS
;
A
#
# COMPACT_ATOMS: atom_id res chain seq x y z
N MET A 1 12.21 40.88 33.23
CA MET A 1 11.93 39.86 32.21
C MET A 1 12.80 40.22 31.02
N ASN A 2 13.83 39.41 30.74
CA ASN A 2 14.75 39.65 29.62
C ASN A 2 14.13 39.06 28.36
N GLU A 3 13.59 39.90 27.48
CA GLU A 3 13.30 39.51 26.11
C GLU A 3 14.62 39.54 25.34
N THR A 4 15.18 38.36 25.05
CA THR A 4 16.31 38.22 24.14
C THR A 4 15.92 38.78 22.76
N PRO A 5 16.73 39.66 22.15
CA PRO A 5 16.41 40.21 20.84
C PRO A 5 16.38 39.11 19.79
N ALA A 6 15.29 39.05 19.02
CA ALA A 6 15.09 38.06 17.97
C ALA A 6 16.23 38.14 16.94
N ASN A 7 16.90 37.01 16.70
CA ASN A 7 17.98 36.92 15.74
C ASN A 7 17.44 37.14 14.32
N PRO A 8 17.85 38.21 13.60
CA PRO A 8 17.37 38.52 12.26
C PRO A 8 17.85 37.53 11.18
N PHE A 9 18.73 36.59 11.53
CA PHE A 9 19.20 35.50 10.67
C PHE A 9 18.64 34.14 11.06
N ALA A 10 17.77 34.05 12.08
CA ALA A 10 16.99 32.85 12.28
C ALA A 10 16.02 32.73 11.10
N SER A 11 16.12 31.62 10.35
CA SER A 11 15.05 31.26 9.41
C SER A 11 13.74 31.30 10.19
N PRO A 12 12.66 31.90 9.66
CA PRO A 12 11.37 31.87 10.33
C PRO A 12 11.07 30.43 10.76
N GLU A 13 10.42 30.26 11.92
CA GLU A 13 9.88 28.95 12.29
C GLU A 13 9.18 28.41 11.05
N ILE A 14 9.64 27.25 10.58
CA ILE A 14 9.02 26.59 9.44
C ILE A 14 7.64 26.22 9.95
N GLU A 15 6.67 27.13 9.76
CA GLU A 15 5.27 26.77 9.79
C GLU A 15 5.21 25.53 8.90
N GLU A 16 4.76 24.42 9.49
CA GLU A 16 4.38 23.23 8.74
C GLU A 16 3.20 23.64 7.85
N ILE A 17 3.49 24.38 6.79
CA ILE A 17 2.54 24.67 5.73
C ILE A 17 2.25 23.28 5.18
N ALA A 18 1.07 22.76 5.51
CA ALA A 18 0.56 21.53 4.95
C ALA A 18 0.85 21.57 3.45
N ALA A 19 1.42 20.49 2.90
CA ALA A 19 1.99 20.43 1.56
C ALA A 19 1.00 20.72 0.39
N TYR A 20 -0.16 21.32 0.68
CA TYR A 20 -1.15 21.73 -0.29
C TYR A 20 -2.08 22.84 0.24
N SER A 21 -1.60 24.09 0.33
CA SER A 21 -2.44 25.29 0.53
C SER A 21 -3.03 25.82 -0.80
N GLY A 22 -3.64 24.92 -1.59
CA GLY A 22 -4.41 25.30 -2.78
C GLY A 22 -5.82 25.79 -2.39
N PRO A 23 -6.45 26.67 -3.20
CA PRO A 23 -7.61 27.47 -2.81
C PRO A 23 -8.76 26.60 -2.28
N ALA A 24 -9.44 27.12 -1.24
CA ALA A 24 -10.54 26.54 -0.45
C ALA A 24 -11.77 26.03 -1.22
N TYR A 25 -11.72 26.02 -2.56
CA TYR A 25 -12.67 25.36 -3.44
C TYR A 25 -12.06 24.07 -4.01
N GLN A 26 -11.60 23.17 -3.14
CA GLN A 26 -11.24 21.81 -3.56
C GLN A 26 -12.52 21.05 -3.92
N THR A 27 -13.02 21.26 -5.14
CA THR A 27 -14.10 20.46 -5.69
C THR A 27 -13.72 18.99 -5.64
N LYS A 28 -14.69 18.15 -5.28
CA LYS A 28 -14.56 16.69 -5.23
C LYS A 28 -14.37 16.15 -6.65
N SER A 29 -13.16 16.30 -7.20
CA SER A 29 -12.87 15.86 -8.57
C SER A 29 -12.53 14.38 -8.58
N LEU A 30 -13.24 13.63 -9.42
CA LEU A 30 -13.09 12.18 -9.55
C LEU A 30 -11.64 11.81 -9.92
N GLY A 31 -10.99 12.60 -10.77
CA GLY A 31 -9.60 12.42 -11.16
C GLY A 31 -8.62 12.51 -9.99
N ARG A 32 -8.83 13.42 -9.03
CA ARG A 32 -7.96 13.53 -7.85
C ARG A 32 -8.16 12.37 -6.89
N TRP A 33 -9.41 12.02 -6.60
CA TRP A 33 -9.74 10.97 -5.64
C TRP A 33 -9.33 9.58 -6.12
N ILE A 34 -9.70 9.24 -7.36
CA ILE A 34 -9.36 7.95 -7.94
C ILE A 34 -7.90 7.92 -8.37
N GLY A 35 -7.40 8.99 -9.00
CA GLY A 35 -6.01 9.04 -9.49
C GLY A 35 -4.97 8.94 -8.38
N LEU A 36 -5.09 9.74 -7.31
CA LEU A 36 -4.13 9.69 -6.19
C LEU A 36 -4.20 8.36 -5.44
N SER A 37 -5.41 7.82 -5.21
CA SER A 37 -5.58 6.51 -4.58
C SER A 37 -4.99 5.39 -5.43
N THR A 38 -5.14 5.47 -6.76
CA THR A 38 -4.62 4.47 -7.70
C THR A 38 -3.09 4.51 -7.76
N LEU A 39 -2.51 5.71 -7.91
CA LEU A 39 -1.05 5.86 -7.95
C LEU A 39 -0.42 5.43 -6.63
N SER A 40 -1.02 5.84 -5.48
CA SER A 40 -0.58 5.39 -4.16
C SER A 40 -0.69 3.87 -4.01
N GLY A 41 -1.80 3.28 -4.46
CA GLY A 41 -2.02 1.84 -4.45
C GLY A 41 -0.98 1.08 -5.26
N ILE A 42 -0.69 1.50 -6.49
CA ILE A 42 0.34 0.90 -7.35
C ILE A 42 1.70 0.90 -6.65
N LEU A 43 2.14 2.07 -6.18
CA LEU A 43 3.48 2.21 -5.58
C LEU A 43 3.62 1.40 -4.28
N LEU A 44 2.61 1.45 -3.42
CA LEU A 44 2.61 0.69 -2.17
C LEU A 44 2.65 -0.81 -2.45
N PHE A 45 1.70 -1.35 -3.22
CA PHE A 45 1.64 -2.79 -3.44
C PHE A 45 2.85 -3.32 -4.19
N ALA A 46 3.38 -2.58 -5.18
CA ALA A 46 4.63 -2.96 -5.85
C ALA A 46 5.79 -3.06 -4.85
N ALA A 47 5.99 -2.05 -4.00
CA ALA A 47 7.06 -2.05 -3.01
C ALA A 47 6.89 -3.17 -1.97
N TYR A 48 5.70 -3.31 -1.38
CA TYR A 48 5.44 -4.33 -0.38
C TYR A 48 5.59 -5.75 -0.94
N PHE A 49 5.19 -6.01 -2.18
CA PHE A 49 5.29 -7.35 -2.77
C PHE A 49 6.73 -7.70 -3.17
N VAL A 50 7.50 -6.73 -3.64
CA VAL A 50 8.95 -6.92 -3.86
C VAL A 50 9.64 -7.27 -2.53
N VAL A 51 9.35 -6.52 -1.47
CA VAL A 51 9.92 -6.77 -0.14
C VAL A 51 9.49 -8.14 0.41
N ALA A 52 8.21 -8.49 0.28
CA ALA A 52 7.70 -9.80 0.69
C ALA A 52 8.44 -10.93 -0.03
N MET A 53 8.59 -10.81 -1.36
CA MET A 53 9.30 -11.80 -2.17
C MET A 53 10.78 -11.92 -1.77
N ALA A 54 11.46 -10.78 -1.58
CA ALA A 54 12.86 -10.75 -1.17
C ALA A 54 13.05 -11.43 0.21
N ILE A 55 12.20 -11.12 1.19
CA ILE A 55 12.25 -11.71 2.53
C ILE A 55 11.99 -13.22 2.45
N CYS A 56 10.99 -13.66 1.69
CA CYS A 56 10.67 -15.08 1.54
C CYS A 56 11.84 -15.86 0.95
N ILE A 57 12.39 -15.42 -0.19
CA ILE A 57 13.49 -16.13 -0.85
C ILE A 57 14.74 -16.10 0.02
N LEU A 58 15.08 -14.96 0.61
CA LEU A 58 16.25 -14.84 1.49
C LEU A 58 16.14 -15.78 2.69
N THR A 59 14.97 -15.89 3.30
CA THR A 59 14.73 -16.77 4.45
C THR A 59 14.86 -18.24 4.07
N VAL A 60 14.28 -18.66 2.93
CA VAL A 60 14.44 -20.04 2.43
C VAL A 60 15.91 -20.36 2.19
N VAL A 61 16.66 -19.45 1.58
CA VAL A 61 18.07 -19.67 1.24
C VAL A 61 18.94 -19.72 2.49
N LEU A 62 18.73 -18.82 3.46
CA LEU A 62 19.44 -18.84 4.73
C LEU A 62 19.20 -20.14 5.51
N LEU A 63 18.00 -20.72 5.44
CA LEU A 63 17.65 -21.95 6.14
C LEU A 63 18.13 -23.23 5.42
N THR A 64 18.25 -23.22 4.09
CA THR A 64 18.50 -24.43 3.30
C THR A 64 19.90 -24.50 2.69
N SER A 65 20.47 -23.36 2.28
CA SER A 65 21.73 -23.31 1.52
C SER A 65 22.39 -21.93 1.58
N PRO A 66 22.95 -21.50 2.73
CA PRO A 66 23.48 -20.16 2.92
C PRO A 66 24.69 -19.83 2.02
N MET A 67 25.41 -20.84 1.53
CA MET A 67 26.56 -20.65 0.60
C MET A 67 26.13 -20.16 -0.80
N SER A 68 24.84 -20.22 -1.15
CA SER A 68 24.31 -19.83 -2.46
C SER A 68 24.20 -18.31 -2.66
N LEU A 69 24.40 -17.49 -1.61
CA LEU A 69 24.23 -16.03 -1.66
C LEU A 69 25.30 -15.30 -2.49
N THR A 70 26.43 -15.96 -2.78
CA THR A 70 27.52 -15.40 -3.60
C THR A 70 27.42 -15.79 -5.08
N ASP A 71 26.47 -16.66 -5.45
CA ASP A 71 26.28 -17.07 -6.84
C ASP A 71 25.50 -16.00 -7.63
N VAL A 72 26.09 -15.56 -8.75
CA VAL A 72 25.50 -14.58 -9.66
C VAL A 72 24.19 -15.09 -10.27
N ASN A 73 24.09 -16.40 -10.54
CA ASN A 73 22.87 -17.00 -11.10
C ASN A 73 21.71 -16.94 -10.09
N PHE A 74 22.01 -17.13 -8.80
CA PHE A 74 21.04 -16.99 -7.74
C PHE A 74 20.54 -15.54 -7.62
N LEU A 75 21.44 -14.56 -7.64
CA LEU A 75 21.07 -13.14 -7.61
C LEU A 75 20.21 -12.73 -8.81
N ALA A 76 20.52 -13.24 -10.00
CA ALA A 76 19.71 -13.00 -11.19
C ALA A 76 18.29 -13.59 -11.05
N ALA A 77 18.18 -14.84 -10.59
CA ALA A 77 16.89 -15.47 -10.34
C ALA A 77 16.06 -14.71 -9.28
N LEU A 78 16.69 -14.29 -8.17
CA LEU A 78 16.06 -13.45 -7.16
C LEU A 78 15.51 -12.14 -7.77
N GLY A 79 16.32 -11.48 -8.60
CA GLY A 79 15.90 -10.26 -9.32
C GLY A 79 14.65 -10.48 -10.18
N ILE A 80 14.59 -11.61 -10.91
CA ILE A 80 13.43 -11.97 -11.73
C ILE A 80 12.18 -12.20 -10.87
N TYR A 81 12.29 -12.96 -9.77
CA TYR A 81 11.14 -13.19 -8.88
C TYR A 81 10.65 -11.90 -8.22
N CYS A 82 11.55 -11.03 -7.79
CA CYS A 82 11.21 -9.71 -7.28
C CYS A 82 10.52 -8.85 -8.34
N ALA A 83 11.00 -8.87 -9.60
CA ALA A 83 10.37 -8.13 -10.69
C ALA A 83 8.94 -8.64 -10.97
N ILE A 84 8.74 -9.96 -11.01
CA ILE A 84 7.42 -10.59 -11.17
C ILE A 84 6.49 -10.19 -10.01
N ALA A 85 6.99 -10.24 -8.76
CA ALA A 85 6.24 -9.81 -7.59
C ALA A 85 5.87 -8.33 -7.65
N GLY A 86 6.78 -7.47 -8.13
CA GLY A 86 6.52 -6.06 -8.36
C GLY A 86 5.42 -5.82 -9.39
N VAL A 87 5.48 -6.48 -10.56
CA VAL A 87 4.44 -6.40 -11.59
C VAL A 87 3.09 -6.89 -11.05
N TYR A 88 3.08 -7.98 -10.29
CA TYR A 88 1.88 -8.47 -9.63
C TYR A 88 1.32 -7.42 -8.63
N GLY A 89 2.19 -6.83 -7.82
CA GLY A 89 1.84 -5.75 -6.90
C GLY A 89 1.27 -4.51 -7.61
N VAL A 90 1.80 -4.14 -8.78
CA VAL A 90 1.25 -3.05 -9.61
C VAL A 90 -0.19 -3.35 -10.02
N ILE A 91 -0.47 -4.56 -10.51
CA ILE A 91 -1.81 -4.95 -10.97
C ILE A 91 -2.80 -4.93 -9.79
N ILE A 92 -2.44 -5.56 -8.68
CA ILE A 92 -3.27 -5.58 -7.48
C ILE A 92 -3.46 -4.17 -6.92
N GLY A 93 -2.38 -3.38 -6.82
CA GLY A 93 -2.40 -2.01 -6.33
C GLY A 93 -3.27 -1.09 -7.19
N PHE A 94 -3.30 -1.30 -8.51
CA PHE A 94 -4.20 -0.60 -9.41
C PHE A 94 -5.67 -0.93 -9.08
N ILE A 95 -6.02 -2.22 -9.01
CA ILE A 95 -7.40 -2.67 -8.72
C ILE A 95 -7.85 -2.14 -7.35
N VAL A 96 -7.02 -2.32 -6.32
CA VAL A 96 -7.31 -1.88 -4.95
C VAL A 96 -7.40 -0.36 -4.87
N GLY A 97 -6.46 0.36 -5.50
CA GLY A 97 -6.43 1.82 -5.51
C GLY A 97 -7.65 2.46 -6.19
N VAL A 98 -8.05 1.94 -7.35
CA VAL A 98 -9.29 2.37 -8.03
C VAL A 98 -10.51 2.07 -7.16
N THR A 99 -10.58 0.86 -6.59
CA THR A 99 -11.70 0.43 -5.74
C THR A 99 -11.84 1.32 -4.51
N PHE A 100 -10.73 1.55 -3.79
CA PHE A 100 -10.74 2.36 -2.57
C PHE A 100 -11.04 3.83 -2.86
N GLY A 101 -10.45 4.39 -3.92
CA GLY A 101 -10.73 5.74 -4.38
C GLY A 101 -12.20 5.91 -4.78
N THR A 102 -12.79 4.92 -5.45
CA THR A 102 -14.21 4.95 -5.86
C THR A 102 -15.15 4.85 -4.66
N ILE A 103 -14.89 3.93 -3.73
CA ILE A 103 -15.69 3.76 -2.50
C ILE A 103 -15.69 5.06 -1.70
N THR A 104 -14.51 5.64 -1.47
CA THR A 104 -14.38 6.86 -0.67
C THR A 104 -14.94 8.09 -1.38
N TYR A 105 -14.81 8.17 -2.70
CA TYR A 105 -15.49 9.18 -3.50
C TYR A 105 -17.02 9.08 -3.40
N ARG A 106 -17.60 7.88 -3.43
CA ARG A 106 -19.07 7.72 -3.40
C ARG A 106 -19.67 7.69 -2.00
N ALA A 107 -18.88 7.46 -0.96
CA ALA A 107 -19.40 7.36 0.40
C ALA A 107 -19.93 8.71 0.91
N PRO A 108 -21.07 8.70 1.64
CA PRO A 108 -21.47 9.84 2.47
C PRO A 108 -20.38 10.19 3.47
N ALA A 109 -20.24 11.48 3.82
CA ALA A 109 -19.21 11.97 4.74
C ALA A 109 -19.09 11.07 5.98
N GLY A 110 -17.87 10.62 6.29
CA GLY A 110 -17.55 9.78 7.44
C GLY A 110 -17.76 8.26 7.28
N ARG A 111 -18.59 7.78 6.34
CA ARG A 111 -18.83 6.32 6.17
C ARG A 111 -17.77 5.60 5.32
N GLY A 112 -17.07 6.33 4.46
CA GLY A 112 -16.10 5.75 3.51
C GLY A 112 -14.95 5.01 4.17
N THR A 113 -14.40 5.53 5.28
CA THR A 113 -13.30 4.90 6.02
C THR A 113 -13.73 3.60 6.71
N THR A 114 -14.94 3.59 7.28
CA THR A 114 -15.53 2.38 7.86
C THR A 114 -15.75 1.31 6.81
N THR A 115 -16.27 1.67 5.63
CA THR A 115 -16.42 0.73 4.50
C THR A 115 -15.07 0.18 4.04
N LEU A 116 -14.04 1.02 3.92
CA LEU A 116 -12.69 0.56 3.58
C LEU A 116 -12.13 -0.41 4.62
N ARG A 117 -12.35 -0.15 5.92
CA ARG A 117 -11.83 -1.02 6.98
C ARG A 117 -12.49 -2.40 6.97
N TRP A 118 -13.81 -2.46 6.84
CA TRP A 118 -14.56 -3.71 6.94
C TRP A 118 -14.64 -4.51 5.63
N PHE A 119 -14.63 -3.83 4.48
CA PHE A 119 -14.77 -4.49 3.18
C PHE A 119 -13.54 -4.29 2.30
N GLY A 120 -12.93 -3.11 2.32
CA GLY A 120 -11.73 -2.82 1.52
C GLY A 120 -10.52 -3.64 1.94
N LEU A 121 -10.20 -3.71 3.23
CA LEU A 121 -9.04 -4.46 3.72
C LEU A 121 -9.17 -5.97 3.42
N PRO A 122 -10.30 -6.66 3.72
CA PRO A 122 -10.47 -8.05 3.31
C PRO A 122 -10.44 -8.24 1.79
N PHE A 123 -11.02 -7.29 1.03
CA PHE A 123 -10.98 -7.34 -0.44
C PHE A 123 -9.55 -7.31 -0.98
N ALA A 124 -8.68 -6.44 -0.45
CA ALA A 124 -7.29 -6.35 -0.86
C ALA A 124 -6.53 -7.66 -0.61
N VAL A 125 -6.76 -8.30 0.53
CA VAL A 125 -6.18 -9.61 0.84
C VAL A 125 -6.77 -10.68 -0.10
N LEU A 126 -8.09 -10.70 -0.28
CA LEU A 126 -8.77 -11.67 -1.14
C LEU A 126 -8.21 -11.61 -2.57
N ILE A 127 -8.20 -10.43 -3.19
CA ILE A 127 -7.74 -10.27 -4.58
C ILE A 127 -6.25 -10.65 -4.73
N THR A 128 -5.44 -10.41 -3.70
CA THR A 128 -4.03 -10.83 -3.66
C THR A 128 -3.88 -12.34 -3.63
N LEU A 129 -4.78 -13.05 -2.94
CA LEU A 129 -4.70 -14.49 -2.75
C LEU A 129 -5.39 -15.31 -3.84
N ILE A 130 -6.26 -14.72 -4.67
CA ILE A 130 -6.98 -15.45 -5.73
C ILE A 130 -6.03 -16.16 -6.70
N LEU A 131 -5.03 -15.46 -7.26
CA LEU A 131 -4.08 -16.09 -8.18
C LEU A 131 -3.22 -17.17 -7.51
N PRO A 132 -2.58 -16.89 -6.35
CA PRO A 132 -1.82 -17.90 -5.62
C PRO A 132 -2.65 -19.15 -5.29
N VAL A 133 -3.89 -18.98 -4.82
CA VAL A 133 -4.78 -20.08 -4.47
C VAL A 133 -5.23 -20.85 -5.71
N GLY A 134 -5.55 -20.17 -6.81
CA GLY A 134 -5.89 -20.82 -8.08
C GLY A 134 -4.74 -21.67 -8.63
N TYR A 135 -3.51 -21.15 -8.54
CA TYR A 135 -2.31 -21.93 -8.87
C TYR A 135 -2.10 -23.10 -7.91
N LEU A 136 -2.37 -22.91 -6.61
CA LEU A 136 -2.25 -23.95 -5.59
C LEU A 136 -3.22 -25.11 -5.84
N ILE A 137 -4.46 -24.84 -6.27
CA ILE A 137 -5.43 -25.88 -6.67
C ILE A 137 -4.92 -26.70 -7.86
N PHE A 138 -4.28 -26.05 -8.84
CA PHE A 138 -3.68 -26.73 -9.98
C PHE A 138 -2.45 -27.58 -9.58
N VAL A 139 -1.59 -27.05 -8.70
CA VAL A 139 -0.41 -27.74 -8.17
C VAL A 139 -0.78 -28.91 -7.26
N LEU A 140 -1.85 -28.77 -6.46
CA LEU A 140 -2.42 -29.83 -5.61
C LEU A 140 -2.77 -31.10 -6.40
N TRP A 141 -3.11 -30.95 -7.67
CA TRP A 141 -3.39 -32.08 -8.55
C TRP A 141 -2.12 -32.74 -9.12
N THR A 142 -0.96 -32.11 -8.96
CA THR A 142 0.23 -32.42 -9.77
C THR A 142 1.51 -32.68 -8.95
N PHE A 143 1.65 -32.20 -7.72
CA PHE A 143 2.91 -32.23 -6.95
C PHE A 143 2.80 -32.77 -5.51
N PRO A 144 3.91 -33.22 -4.88
CA PRO A 144 3.93 -33.87 -3.56
C PRO A 144 3.71 -32.91 -2.37
N ASP A 145 3.20 -33.46 -1.26
CA ASP A 145 2.76 -32.75 -0.03
C ASP A 145 3.75 -31.73 0.56
N SER A 146 5.07 -31.95 0.43
CA SER A 146 6.09 -31.07 1.04
C SER A 146 6.21 -29.70 0.35
N ALA A 147 5.85 -29.59 -0.93
CA ALA A 147 5.83 -28.32 -1.65
C ALA A 147 4.66 -27.41 -1.24
N MET A 148 3.62 -27.99 -0.63
CA MET A 148 2.42 -27.24 -0.25
C MET A 148 2.64 -26.32 0.94
N LEU A 149 3.42 -26.76 1.94
CA LEU A 149 3.67 -25.95 3.14
C LEU A 149 4.39 -24.65 2.77
N PHE A 150 5.36 -24.70 1.86
CA PHE A 150 6.03 -23.50 1.33
C PHE A 150 5.05 -22.58 0.61
N PHE A 151 4.12 -23.13 -0.17
CA PHE A 151 3.08 -22.37 -0.86
C PHE A 151 2.12 -21.67 0.09
N TRP A 152 1.72 -22.33 1.18
CA TRP A 152 0.87 -21.77 2.22
C TRP A 152 1.57 -20.65 2.99
N ILE A 153 2.83 -20.86 3.39
CA ILE A 153 3.63 -19.83 4.05
C ILE A 153 3.78 -18.62 3.12
N TRP A 154 4.09 -18.85 1.85
CA TRP A 154 4.26 -17.76 0.88
C TRP A 154 2.96 -16.98 0.67
N SER A 155 1.83 -17.69 0.52
CA SER A 155 0.51 -17.06 0.40
C SER A 155 0.17 -16.25 1.64
N ALA A 156 0.45 -16.77 2.84
CA ALA A 156 0.22 -16.06 4.10
C ALA A 156 1.06 -14.77 4.21
N VAL A 157 2.34 -14.82 3.83
CA VAL A 157 3.22 -13.64 3.82
C VAL A 157 2.71 -12.59 2.82
N MET A 158 2.33 -12.99 1.61
CA MET A 158 1.76 -12.08 0.61
C MET A 158 0.44 -11.47 1.08
N GLY A 159 -0.43 -12.25 1.72
CA GLY A 159 -1.67 -11.77 2.31
C GLY A 159 -1.43 -10.74 3.44
N LEU A 160 -0.44 -10.98 4.31
CA LEU A 160 -0.05 -10.05 5.36
C LEU A 160 0.48 -8.73 4.77
N PHE A 161 1.38 -8.80 3.80
CA PHE A 161 1.94 -7.61 3.16
C PHE A 161 0.88 -6.84 2.37
N SER A 162 -0.07 -7.53 1.74
CA SER A 162 -1.25 -6.89 1.14
C SER A 162 -2.10 -6.16 2.17
N LEU A 163 -2.31 -6.73 3.35
CA LEU A 163 -3.08 -6.09 4.41
C LEU A 163 -2.39 -4.81 4.90
N ILE A 164 -1.07 -4.86 5.10
CA ILE A 164 -0.26 -3.70 5.50
C ILE A 164 -0.31 -2.61 4.41
N ALA A 165 -0.11 -2.99 3.14
CA ALA A 165 -0.19 -2.06 2.02
C ALA A 165 -1.57 -1.41 1.90
N ALA A 166 -2.65 -2.18 2.05
CA ALA A 166 -4.02 -1.67 2.04
C ALA A 166 -4.32 -0.74 3.22
N MET A 167 -3.77 -1.04 4.40
CA MET A 167 -3.88 -0.17 5.57
C MET A 167 -3.16 1.16 5.35
N HIS A 168 -1.94 1.14 4.81
CA HIS A 168 -1.21 2.34 4.43
C HIS A 168 -1.93 3.16 3.36
N LEU A 169 -2.51 2.51 2.36
CA LEU A 169 -3.33 3.18 1.36
C LEU A 169 -4.54 3.87 2.00
N MET A 170 -5.24 3.20 2.91
CA MET A 170 -6.37 3.78 3.65
C MET A 170 -5.95 5.01 4.48
N LEU A 171 -4.78 4.95 5.14
CA LEU A 171 -4.23 6.08 5.88
C LEU A 171 -3.87 7.25 4.96
N ASN A 172 -3.29 6.97 3.80
CA ASN A 172 -2.98 7.99 2.78
C ASN A 172 -4.26 8.67 2.26
N ILE A 173 -5.30 7.89 1.96
CA ILE A 173 -6.60 8.44 1.54
C ILE A 173 -7.16 9.34 2.64
N ARG A 174 -7.13 8.90 3.91
CA ARG A 174 -7.58 9.73 5.01
C ARG A 174 -6.79 11.04 5.11
N ARG A 175 -5.47 10.95 5.09
CA ARG A 175 -4.57 12.10 5.26
C ARG A 175 -4.67 13.11 4.13
N PHE A 176 -4.70 12.65 2.87
CA PHE A 176 -4.56 13.54 1.70
C PHE A 176 -5.88 13.88 1.00
N LEU A 177 -6.94 13.10 1.22
CA LEU A 177 -8.23 13.32 0.57
C LEU A 177 -9.34 13.70 1.56
N ILE A 178 -9.36 13.12 2.76
CA ILE A 178 -10.45 13.32 3.73
C ILE A 178 -10.17 14.50 4.66
N ASN A 179 -9.03 14.50 5.38
CA ASN A 179 -8.73 15.54 6.38
C ASN A 179 -8.79 16.96 5.80
N PRO A 180 -8.23 17.25 4.60
CA PRO A 180 -8.29 18.60 4.05
C PRO A 180 -9.71 19.09 3.73
N LEU A 181 -10.66 18.18 3.48
CA LEU A 181 -12.07 18.55 3.28
C LEU A 181 -12.79 18.87 4.59
N VAL A 182 -12.43 18.18 5.67
CA VAL A 182 -13.00 18.41 7.00
C VAL A 182 -12.53 19.76 7.51
N GLU A 183 -11.22 20.03 7.42
CA GLU A 183 -10.62 21.32 7.80
C GLU A 183 -11.26 22.48 7.01
N ALA A 184 -11.45 22.32 5.70
CA ALA A 184 -12.12 23.33 4.88
C ALA A 184 -13.60 23.52 5.22
N ALA A 185 -14.31 22.50 5.70
CA ALA A 185 -15.71 22.63 6.11
C ALA A 185 -15.83 23.37 7.46
N ASP A 186 -14.91 23.09 8.39
CA ASP A 186 -14.84 23.75 9.69
C ASP A 186 -14.51 25.25 9.54
N GLU A 187 -13.63 25.62 8.61
CA GLU A 187 -13.31 27.02 8.29
C GLU A 187 -14.51 27.82 7.75
N VAL A 188 -15.46 27.16 7.06
CA VAL A 188 -16.63 27.79 6.45
C VAL A 188 -17.85 27.77 7.41
N GLY A 189 -17.72 27.16 8.59
CA GLY A 189 -18.78 27.10 9.61
C GLY A 189 -19.99 26.25 9.19
N VAL A 190 -19.78 25.30 8.28
CA VAL A 190 -20.84 24.38 7.81
C VAL A 190 -20.71 23.08 8.58
N SER A 191 -21.23 23.06 9.81
CA SER A 191 -21.37 21.85 10.64
C SER A 191 -22.67 21.11 10.35
#